data_AF-A0A7V9JZ63-F1
#
_entry.id   AF-A0A7V9JZ63-F1
#
_cell.length_a   1.000
_cell.length_b   1.000
_cell.length_c   1.000
_cell.angle_alpha   90.00
_cell.angle_beta   90.00
_cell.angle_gamma   90.00
#
_symmetry.space_group_name_H-M   'P 1'
#
loop_
_entity.id
_entity.type
_entity.pdbx_description
1 polymer ?
#
loop_
_entity_poly.entity_id
_entity_poly.type
_entity_poly.pdbx_seq_one_letter_code
_entity_poly.pdbx_strand_id
1 'polypeptide(L)'
;LEVAVAGGHHQAALDAVLAGSAGLLEHNQAELRARLDSQSPWWVPDAVDDRIFAKVHAGVTNFLAEVGEDPDHHVRRQFDERVRALVEDLRRSPELSAKAEELKAQVLDHPSVQAWAATLWSDARHALVEATADETSELHRHLEAAVVRLGETLAADADLRRKVDAWVEQTVVDLLHQYRAEVADLVAGTVSRWDATDASRRIELQVGRDLQYIRINGTVVGGLAGLALHAIGELAF
;
A
#
# COMPACT_ATOMS: atom_id res chain seq x y z
N LEU A 1 6.09 2.54 11.34
CA LEU A 1 7.07 3.56 11.80
C LEU A 1 8.50 3.08 11.59
N GLU A 2 8.92 1.94 12.15
CA GLU A 2 10.28 1.41 11.96
C GLU A 2 10.61 1.08 10.50
N VAL A 3 9.65 0.52 9.75
CA VAL A 3 9.79 0.27 8.30
C VAL A 3 9.97 1.57 7.50
N ALA A 4 9.27 2.65 7.90
CA ALA A 4 9.34 3.94 7.21
C ALA A 4 10.70 4.63 7.40
N VAL A 5 11.36 4.41 8.54
CA VAL A 5 12.66 5.02 8.86
C VAL A 5 13.84 4.11 8.47
N ALA A 6 13.68 2.79 8.54
CA ALA A 6 14.72 1.83 8.15
C ALA A 6 14.92 1.74 6.62
N GLY A 7 13.86 1.98 5.83
CA GLY A 7 13.92 1.97 4.35
C GLY A 7 14.30 3.31 3.70
N GLY A 8 14.60 4.36 4.48
CA GLY A 8 14.88 5.70 3.93
C GLY A 8 13.66 6.44 3.39
N HIS A 9 12.43 5.98 3.66
CA HIS A 9 11.20 6.58 3.13
C HIS A 9 10.95 8.00 3.62
N HIS A 10 11.53 8.40 4.76
CA HIS A 10 11.51 9.79 5.23
C HIS A 10 12.37 10.72 4.37
N GLN A 11 13.42 10.22 3.70
CA GLN A 11 14.18 11.00 2.72
C GLN A 11 13.37 11.21 1.44
N ALA A 12 12.66 10.18 0.97
CA ALA A 12 11.74 10.32 -0.17
C ALA A 12 10.58 11.30 0.15
N ALA A 13 10.08 11.31 1.39
CA ALA A 13 9.12 12.32 1.83
C ALA A 13 9.72 13.73 1.86
N LEU A 14 10.97 13.88 2.31
CA LEU A 14 11.69 15.15 2.26
C LEU A 14 11.89 15.63 0.82
N ASP A 15 12.22 14.75 -0.11
CA ASP A 15 12.36 15.07 -1.54
C ASP A 15 11.04 15.60 -2.12
N ALA A 16 9.92 14.94 -1.82
CA ALA A 16 8.60 15.40 -2.25
C ALA A 16 8.25 16.79 -1.67
N VAL A 17 8.59 17.05 -0.41
CA VAL A 17 8.38 18.35 0.23
C VAL A 17 9.27 19.44 -0.37
N LEU A 18 10.55 19.15 -0.63
CA LEU A 18 11.47 20.09 -1.27
C LEU A 18 11.01 20.44 -2.69
N ALA A 19 10.66 19.43 -3.49
CA ALA A 19 10.14 19.61 -4.84
C ALA A 19 8.81 20.40 -4.85
N GLY A 20 7.89 20.07 -3.96
CA GLY A 20 6.62 20.80 -3.82
C GLY A 20 6.82 22.25 -3.39
N SER A 21 7.76 22.52 -2.47
CA SER A 21 8.08 23.87 -2.01
C SER A 21 8.73 24.71 -3.11
N ALA A 22 9.66 24.14 -3.88
CA ALA A 22 10.27 24.78 -5.02
C ALA A 22 9.23 25.13 -6.09
N GLY A 23 8.36 24.16 -6.44
CA GLY A 23 7.27 24.38 -7.39
C GLY A 23 6.29 25.47 -6.94
N LEU A 24 5.95 25.53 -5.65
CA LEU A 24 5.10 26.59 -5.10
C LEU A 24 5.76 27.97 -5.19
N LEU A 25 7.07 28.07 -4.92
CA LEU A 25 7.82 29.33 -5.01
C LEU A 25 7.91 29.86 -6.44
N GLU A 26 8.03 28.97 -7.42
CA GLU A 26 8.06 29.32 -8.83
C GLU A 26 6.68 29.76 -9.33
N HIS A 27 5.64 28.97 -9.09
CA HIS A 27 4.29 29.24 -9.60
C HIS A 27 3.64 30.47 -8.94
N ASN A 28 3.96 30.75 -7.68
CA ASN A 28 3.34 31.85 -6.93
C ASN A 28 4.23 33.09 -6.80
N GLN A 29 5.30 33.20 -7.60
CA GLN A 29 6.25 34.32 -7.51
C GLN A 29 5.57 35.69 -7.58
N ALA A 30 4.57 35.85 -8.47
CA ALA A 30 3.83 37.10 -8.62
C ALA A 30 3.00 37.45 -7.38
N GLU A 31 2.32 36.46 -6.77
CA GLU A 31 1.57 36.68 -5.53
C GLU A 31 2.52 36.97 -4.36
N LEU A 32 3.65 36.27 -4.27
CA LEU A 32 4.66 36.51 -3.25
C LEU A 32 5.27 37.92 -3.35
N ARG A 33 5.53 38.41 -4.57
CA ARG A 33 5.99 39.79 -4.80
C ARG A 33 4.92 40.79 -4.36
N ALA A 34 3.67 40.59 -4.77
CA ALA A 34 2.57 41.47 -4.39
C ALA A 34 2.35 41.50 -2.86
N ARG A 35 2.49 40.35 -2.19
CA ARG A 35 2.44 40.29 -0.72
C ARG A 35 3.61 41.01 -0.08
N LEU A 36 4.83 40.86 -0.59
CA LEU A 36 5.97 41.60 -0.07
C LEU A 36 5.72 43.11 -0.19
N ASP A 37 5.29 43.57 -1.36
CA ASP A 37 4.95 44.97 -1.64
C ASP A 37 3.96 45.53 -0.60
N SER A 38 2.91 44.76 -0.31
CA SER A 38 1.87 45.15 0.66
C SER A 38 2.37 45.24 2.11
N GLN A 39 3.45 44.53 2.45
CA GLN A 39 4.06 44.53 3.77
C GLN A 39 5.29 45.44 3.84
N SER A 40 5.75 45.95 2.71
CA SER A 40 6.93 46.81 2.65
C SER A 40 6.64 48.17 3.26
N PRO A 41 7.53 48.68 4.13
CA PRO A 41 7.35 50.00 4.71
C PRO A 41 7.32 51.10 3.66
N TRP A 42 6.47 52.11 3.85
CA TRP A 42 6.28 53.25 2.94
C TRP A 42 7.55 54.05 2.62
N TRP A 43 8.62 53.89 3.40
CA TRP A 43 9.89 54.58 3.22
C TRP A 43 10.89 53.82 2.32
N VAL A 44 10.60 52.56 1.96
CA VAL A 44 11.48 51.74 1.12
C VAL A 44 11.23 52.06 -0.37
N PRO A 45 12.26 52.44 -1.15
CA PRO A 45 12.10 52.63 -2.59
C PRO A 45 11.84 51.32 -3.34
N ASP A 46 10.97 51.35 -4.36
CA ASP A 46 10.58 50.16 -5.15
C ASP A 46 11.78 49.38 -5.71
N ALA A 47 12.81 50.09 -6.20
CA ALA A 47 14.02 49.45 -6.73
C ALA A 47 14.83 48.67 -5.67
N VAL A 48 14.73 49.07 -4.40
CA VAL A 48 15.34 48.34 -3.29
C VAL A 48 14.50 47.13 -2.93
N ASP A 49 13.17 47.29 -2.89
CA ASP A 49 12.23 46.20 -2.63
C ASP A 49 12.37 45.07 -3.66
N ASP A 50 12.37 45.41 -4.95
CA ASP A 50 12.55 44.47 -6.05
C ASP A 50 13.87 43.71 -5.94
N ARG A 51 14.95 44.42 -5.57
CA ARG A 51 16.27 43.81 -5.37
C ARG A 51 16.26 42.83 -4.21
N ILE A 52 15.60 43.18 -3.10
CA ILE A 52 15.47 42.33 -1.92
C ILE A 52 14.65 41.08 -2.27
N PHE A 53 13.49 41.26 -2.89
CA PHE A 53 12.65 40.15 -3.34
C PHE A 53 13.44 39.19 -4.23
N ALA A 54 14.09 39.72 -5.27
CA ALA A 54 14.88 38.91 -6.20
C ALA A 54 16.00 38.13 -5.49
N LYS A 55 16.71 38.76 -4.54
CA LYS A 55 17.77 38.08 -3.77
C LYS A 55 17.22 37.01 -2.83
N VAL A 56 16.13 37.29 -2.14
CA VAL A 56 15.52 36.34 -1.20
C VAL A 56 14.93 35.17 -1.96
N HIS A 57 14.17 35.43 -3.02
CA HIS A 57 13.58 34.40 -3.88
C HIS A 57 14.66 33.51 -4.49
N ALA A 58 15.71 34.10 -5.08
CA ALA A 58 16.83 33.35 -5.61
C ALA A 58 17.56 32.55 -4.52
N GLY A 59 17.79 33.16 -3.35
CA GLY A 59 18.47 32.49 -2.23
C GLY A 59 17.70 31.29 -1.68
N VAL A 60 16.38 31.41 -1.50
CA VAL A 60 15.54 30.30 -1.03
C VAL A 60 15.45 29.21 -2.10
N THR A 61 15.29 29.58 -3.37
CA THR A 61 15.23 28.62 -4.48
C THR A 61 16.55 27.85 -4.60
N ASN A 62 17.70 28.54 -4.56
CA ASN A 62 19.01 27.89 -4.54
C ASN A 62 19.17 26.98 -3.32
N PHE A 63 18.79 27.43 -2.14
CA PHE A 63 18.90 26.62 -0.94
C PHE A 63 18.06 25.34 -1.01
N LEU A 64 16.82 25.43 -1.53
CA LEU A 64 15.98 24.25 -1.74
C LEU A 64 16.60 23.28 -2.76
N ALA A 65 17.18 23.80 -3.84
CA ALA A 65 17.90 23.01 -4.83
C ALA A 65 19.16 22.35 -4.25
N GLU A 66 20.00 23.10 -3.51
CA GLU A 66 21.21 22.60 -2.85
C GLU A 66 20.88 21.48 -1.86
N VAL A 67 19.84 21.65 -1.04
CA VAL A 67 19.37 20.59 -0.13
C VAL A 67 18.84 19.40 -0.95
N GLY A 68 18.13 19.65 -2.04
CA GLY A 68 17.58 18.63 -2.93
C GLY A 68 18.65 17.76 -3.59
N GLU A 69 19.68 18.38 -4.15
CA GLU A 69 20.71 17.76 -4.97
C GLU A 69 21.80 17.05 -4.16
N ASP A 70 22.10 17.50 -2.94
CA ASP A 70 23.11 16.89 -2.07
C ASP A 70 22.45 15.96 -1.03
N PRO A 71 22.56 14.62 -1.18
CA PRO A 71 22.02 13.66 -0.21
C PRO A 71 22.69 13.76 1.17
N ASP A 72 23.95 14.23 1.22
CA ASP A 72 24.74 14.42 2.43
C ASP A 72 24.63 15.85 2.99
N HIS A 73 23.64 16.62 2.53
CA HIS A 73 23.46 17.98 3.00
C HIS A 73 23.18 18.04 4.51
N HIS A 74 23.73 19.04 5.19
CA HIS A 74 23.63 19.16 6.66
C HIS A 74 22.17 19.19 7.16
N VAL A 75 21.27 19.82 6.40
CA VAL A 75 19.83 19.89 6.71
C VAL A 75 19.19 18.51 6.64
N ARG A 76 19.55 17.71 5.63
CA ARG A 76 19.04 16.34 5.49
C ARG A 76 19.45 15.48 6.67
N ARG A 77 20.71 15.59 7.09
CA ARG A 77 21.21 14.89 8.29
C ARG A 77 20.49 15.33 9.57
N GLN A 78 20.30 16.63 9.77
CA GLN A 78 19.54 17.12 10.94
C GLN A 78 18.08 16.67 10.92
N PHE A 79 17.45 16.66 9.75
CA PHE A 79 16.09 16.14 9.59
C PHE A 79 16.03 14.66 9.96
N ASP A 80 16.97 13.87 9.44
CA ASP A 80 17.10 12.44 9.70
C ASP A 80 17.30 12.15 11.20
N GLU A 81 18.22 12.85 11.86
CA GLU A 81 18.45 12.75 13.31
C GLU A 81 17.19 13.10 14.11
N ARG A 82 16.49 14.18 13.76
CA ARG A 82 15.25 14.58 14.45
C ARG A 82 14.12 13.58 14.26
N VAL A 83 13.96 13.03 13.05
CA VAL A 83 12.95 12.01 12.78
C VAL A 83 13.25 10.74 13.58
N ARG A 84 14.51 10.30 13.65
CA ARG A 84 14.90 9.16 14.49
C ARG A 84 14.65 9.42 15.96
N ALA A 85 15.02 10.59 16.47
CA ALA A 85 14.76 10.98 17.85
C ALA A 85 13.25 10.97 18.16
N LEU A 86 12.43 11.52 17.26
CA LEU A 86 10.97 11.53 17.42
C LEU A 86 10.39 10.11 17.46
N VAL A 87 10.88 9.20 16.61
CA VAL A 87 10.43 7.79 16.64
C VAL A 87 10.82 7.11 17.94
N GLU A 88 12.02 7.36 18.45
CA GLU A 88 12.46 6.83 19.72
C GLU A 88 11.68 7.41 20.91
N ASP A 89 11.34 8.69 20.86
CA ASP A 89 10.55 9.34 21.91
C ASP A 89 9.10 8.85 21.89
N LEU A 90 8.51 8.63 20.70
CA LEU A 90 7.20 8.01 20.55
C LEU A 90 7.15 6.57 21.09
N ARG A 91 8.26 5.84 21.05
CA ARG A 91 8.37 4.49 21.63
C ARG A 91 8.43 4.50 23.14
N ARG A 92 9.17 5.44 23.70
CA ARG A 92 9.43 5.48 25.16
C ARG A 92 8.36 6.22 25.93
N SER A 93 7.61 7.10 25.28
CA SER A 93 6.55 7.89 25.92
C SER A 93 5.16 7.43 25.45
N PRO A 94 4.39 6.76 26.32
CA PRO A 94 2.99 6.44 26.07
C PRO A 94 2.13 7.70 25.81
N GLU A 95 2.50 8.82 26.44
CA GLU A 95 1.81 10.10 26.31
C GLU A 95 1.99 10.72 24.92
N LEU A 96 3.21 10.69 24.38
CA LEU A 96 3.48 11.15 23.02
C LEU A 96 2.81 10.25 21.98
N SER A 97 2.83 8.93 22.19
CA SER A 97 2.13 7.99 21.31
C SER A 97 0.62 8.24 21.31
N ALA A 98 0.01 8.46 22.48
CA ALA A 98 -1.41 8.76 22.58
C ALA A 98 -1.76 10.07 21.85
N LYS A 99 -0.93 11.10 22.02
CA LYS A 99 -1.11 12.40 21.35
C LYS A 99 -0.91 12.31 19.84
N ALA A 100 0.00 11.46 19.37
CA ALA A 100 0.19 11.21 17.95
C ALA A 100 -1.00 10.46 17.33
N GLU A 101 -1.54 9.46 18.03
CA GLU A 101 -2.76 8.76 17.60
C GLU A 101 -3.99 9.70 17.59
N GLU A 102 -4.11 10.58 18.57
CA GLU A 102 -5.15 11.61 18.59
C GLU A 102 -5.02 12.57 17.41
N LEU A 103 -3.82 13.07 17.13
CA LEU A 103 -3.58 13.97 16.01
C LEU A 103 -3.85 13.28 14.66
N LYS A 104 -3.43 12.02 14.51
CA LYS A 104 -3.71 11.18 13.35
C LYS A 104 -5.22 11.02 13.15
N ALA A 105 -5.96 10.71 14.21
CA ALA A 105 -7.41 10.59 14.15
C ALA A 105 -8.05 11.91 13.72
N GLN A 106 -7.65 13.05 14.30
CA GLN A 106 -8.17 14.37 13.94
C GLN A 106 -7.91 14.73 12.46
N VAL A 107 -6.72 14.42 11.95
CA VAL A 107 -6.37 14.68 10.54
C VAL A 107 -7.19 13.79 9.61
N LEU A 108 -7.34 12.50 9.92
CA LEU A 108 -8.12 11.56 9.11
C LEU A 108 -9.63 11.83 9.16
N ASP A 109 -10.13 12.36 10.28
CA ASP A 109 -11.53 12.70 10.46
C ASP A 109 -11.87 14.10 9.91
N HIS A 110 -10.86 14.87 9.50
CA HIS A 110 -11.08 16.20 8.96
C HIS A 110 -11.79 16.13 7.59
N PRO A 111 -12.94 16.80 7.39
CA PRO A 111 -13.73 16.71 6.16
C PRO A 111 -12.95 17.08 4.89
N SER A 112 -12.05 18.06 4.98
CA SER A 112 -11.20 18.46 3.86
C SER A 112 -10.18 17.40 3.46
N VAL A 113 -9.68 16.61 4.42
CA VAL A 113 -8.73 15.53 4.15
C VAL A 113 -9.46 14.36 3.48
N GLN A 114 -10.67 14.04 3.96
CA GLN A 114 -11.51 13.02 3.32
C GLN A 114 -11.93 13.41 1.90
N ALA A 115 -12.35 14.66 1.70
CA ALA A 115 -12.68 15.17 0.37
C ALA A 115 -11.48 15.16 -0.58
N TRP A 116 -10.31 15.60 -0.11
CA TRP A 116 -9.08 15.56 -0.88
C TRP A 116 -8.63 14.13 -1.20
N ALA A 117 -8.72 13.21 -0.24
CA ALA A 117 -8.40 11.80 -0.45
C ALA A 117 -9.35 11.14 -1.47
N ALA A 118 -10.64 11.49 -1.45
CA ALA A 118 -11.59 11.03 -2.45
C ALA A 118 -11.27 11.55 -3.86
N THR A 119 -10.85 12.82 -3.97
CA THR A 119 -10.39 13.40 -5.25
C THR A 119 -9.12 12.70 -5.74
N LEU A 120 -8.11 12.54 -4.88
CA LEU A 120 -6.89 11.80 -5.22
C LEU A 120 -7.18 10.37 -5.64
N TRP A 121 -8.12 9.69 -4.97
CA TRP A 121 -8.54 8.35 -5.34
C TRP A 121 -9.21 8.32 -6.72
N SER A 122 -10.07 9.30 -7.00
CA SER A 122 -10.71 9.47 -8.31
C SER A 122 -9.69 9.75 -9.40
N ASP A 123 -8.71 10.62 -9.14
CA ASP A 123 -7.65 10.97 -10.08
C ASP A 123 -6.71 9.79 -10.32
N ALA A 124 -6.32 9.07 -9.27
CA ALA A 124 -5.54 7.85 -9.38
C ALA A 124 -6.28 6.78 -10.19
N ARG A 125 -7.59 6.62 -9.97
CA ARG A 125 -8.43 5.71 -10.75
C ARG A 125 -8.48 6.12 -12.23
N HIS A 126 -8.66 7.41 -12.53
CA HIS A 126 -8.63 7.91 -13.90
C HIS A 126 -7.27 7.67 -14.55
N ALA A 127 -6.20 8.02 -13.85
CA ALA A 127 -4.83 7.84 -14.33
C ALA A 127 -4.50 6.35 -14.58
N LEU A 128 -5.00 5.43 -13.75
CA LEU A 128 -4.89 3.98 -13.96
C LEU A 128 -5.67 3.51 -15.19
N VAL A 129 -6.91 3.96 -15.35
CA VAL A 129 -7.73 3.62 -16.52
C VAL A 129 -7.10 4.16 -17.81
N GLU A 130 -6.57 5.37 -17.77
CA GLU A 130 -5.88 5.99 -18.90
C GLU A 130 -4.55 5.29 -19.21
N ALA A 131 -3.80 4.85 -18.19
CA ALA A 131 -2.61 4.03 -18.35
C ALA A 131 -2.88 2.61 -18.87
N THR A 132 -4.09 2.07 -18.68
CA THR A 132 -4.51 0.81 -19.33
C THR A 132 -4.94 0.99 -20.78
N ALA A 133 -5.25 2.22 -21.20
CA ALA A 133 -5.62 2.53 -22.58
C ALA A 133 -4.40 2.80 -23.47
N ASP A 134 -3.25 3.16 -22.90
CA ASP A 134 -2.01 3.43 -23.63
C ASP A 134 -0.78 2.79 -22.96
N GLU A 135 -0.37 1.63 -23.49
CA GLU A 135 0.80 0.86 -23.05
C GLU A 135 2.13 1.63 -23.17
N THR A 136 2.16 2.74 -23.92
CA THR A 136 3.38 3.54 -24.13
C THR A 136 3.50 4.73 -23.17
N SER A 137 2.49 4.97 -22.33
CA SER A 137 2.45 6.10 -21.39
C SER A 137 3.63 6.09 -20.40
N GLU A 138 4.22 7.26 -20.15
CA GLU A 138 5.22 7.45 -19.09
C GLU A 138 4.72 7.03 -17.71
N LEU A 139 3.40 7.13 -17.50
CA LEU A 139 2.75 6.72 -16.26
C LEU A 139 2.76 5.19 -16.11
N HIS A 140 2.52 4.45 -17.20
CA HIS A 140 2.56 2.98 -17.20
C HIS A 140 3.95 2.47 -16.81
N ARG A 141 5.00 3.02 -17.44
CA ARG A 141 6.39 2.68 -17.11
C ARG A 141 6.77 3.04 -15.67
N HIS A 142 6.30 4.16 -15.15
CA HIS A 142 6.52 4.53 -13.75
C HIS A 142 5.80 3.59 -12.77
N LEU A 143 4.56 3.20 -13.08
CA LEU A 143 3.79 2.23 -12.31
C LEU A 143 4.46 0.86 -12.30
N GLU A 144 4.85 0.36 -13.47
CA GLU A 144 5.59 -0.91 -13.59
C GLU A 144 6.87 -0.87 -12.76
N ALA A 145 7.68 0.18 -12.92
CA ALA A 145 8.91 0.33 -12.16
C ALA A 145 8.65 0.44 -10.64
N ALA A 146 7.57 1.10 -10.22
CA ALA A 146 7.18 1.18 -8.82
C ALA A 146 6.75 -0.17 -8.26
N VAL A 147 5.98 -0.96 -9.02
CA VAL A 147 5.53 -2.30 -8.65
C VAL A 147 6.71 -3.26 -8.54
N VAL A 148 7.65 -3.22 -9.49
CA VAL A 148 8.86 -4.03 -9.46
C VAL A 148 9.70 -3.70 -8.22
N ARG A 149 9.96 -2.41 -7.96
CA ARG A 149 10.70 -1.99 -6.76
C ARG A 149 10.02 -2.40 -5.45
N LEU A 150 8.68 -2.33 -5.40
CA LEU A 150 7.91 -2.79 -4.24
C LEU A 150 8.11 -4.30 -4.04
N GLY A 151 8.04 -5.08 -5.11
CA GLY A 151 8.27 -6.52 -5.09
C GLY A 151 9.68 -6.88 -4.62
N GLU A 152 10.70 -6.19 -5.12
CA GLU A 152 12.10 -6.35 -4.71
C GLU A 152 12.28 -6.04 -3.21
N THR A 153 11.66 -4.97 -2.73
CA THR A 153 11.70 -4.57 -1.31
C THR A 153 11.02 -5.61 -0.42
N LEU A 154 9.86 -6.13 -0.83
CA LEU A 154 9.13 -7.20 -0.12
C LEU A 154 9.86 -8.55 -0.15
N ALA A 155 10.62 -8.82 -1.21
CA ALA A 155 11.44 -10.01 -1.30
C ALA A 155 12.63 -9.93 -0.31
N ALA A 156 13.25 -8.76 -0.21
CA ALA A 156 14.40 -8.51 0.65
C ALA A 156 14.07 -8.46 2.15
N ASP A 157 12.90 -7.94 2.54
CA ASP A 157 12.51 -7.79 3.94
C ASP A 157 11.40 -8.77 4.36
N ALA A 158 11.79 -9.77 5.17
CA ALA A 158 10.88 -10.80 5.66
C ALA A 158 9.85 -10.28 6.70
N ASP A 159 10.17 -9.24 7.45
CA ASP A 159 9.26 -8.65 8.44
C ASP A 159 8.21 -7.78 7.77
N LEU A 160 8.62 -7.03 6.74
CA LEU A 160 7.70 -6.28 5.89
C LEU A 160 6.73 -7.21 5.18
N ARG A 161 7.25 -8.31 4.58
CA ARG A 161 6.43 -9.31 3.92
C ARG A 161 5.35 -9.89 4.83
N ARG A 162 5.69 -10.29 6.06
CA ARG A 162 4.71 -10.80 7.03
C ARG A 162 3.61 -9.79 7.38
N LYS A 163 3.96 -8.51 7.49
CA LYS A 163 2.99 -7.44 7.77
C LYS A 163 2.04 -7.23 6.59
N VAL A 164 2.58 -7.26 5.37
CA VAL A 164 1.78 -7.13 4.15
C VAL A 164 0.86 -8.34 3.98
N ASP A 165 1.36 -9.56 4.20
CA ASP A 165 0.55 -10.78 4.13
C ASP A 165 -0.64 -10.71 5.10
N ALA A 166 -0.40 -10.34 6.37
CA ALA A 166 -1.45 -10.20 7.38
C ALA A 166 -2.47 -9.10 7.01
N TRP A 167 -2.00 -7.99 6.43
CA TRP A 167 -2.87 -6.92 5.97
C TRP A 167 -3.73 -7.34 4.77
N VAL A 168 -3.15 -8.06 3.80
CA VAL A 168 -3.88 -8.60 2.64
C VAL A 168 -4.92 -9.60 3.10
N GLU A 169 -4.56 -10.52 4.01
CA GLU A 169 -5.49 -11.50 4.57
C GLU A 169 -6.69 -10.82 5.23
N GLN A 170 -6.44 -9.83 6.10
CA GLN A 170 -7.50 -9.08 6.77
C GLN A 170 -8.39 -8.32 5.76
N THR A 171 -7.77 -7.66 4.78
CA THR A 171 -8.48 -6.90 3.75
C THR A 171 -9.37 -7.80 2.92
N VAL A 172 -8.88 -8.98 2.51
CA VAL A 172 -9.67 -9.98 1.79
C VAL A 172 -10.85 -10.46 2.62
N VAL A 173 -10.65 -10.74 3.91
CA VAL A 173 -11.75 -11.13 4.82
C VAL A 173 -12.80 -10.03 4.91
N ASP A 174 -12.39 -8.78 5.07
CA ASP A 174 -13.31 -7.64 5.16
C ASP A 174 -14.10 -7.42 3.86
N LEU A 175 -13.43 -7.52 2.70
CA LEU A 175 -14.06 -7.46 1.38
C LEU A 175 -15.05 -8.61 1.15
N LEU A 176 -14.71 -9.84 1.56
CA LEU A 176 -15.61 -10.99 1.48
C LEU A 176 -16.87 -10.79 2.34
N HIS A 177 -16.72 -10.19 3.53
CA HIS A 177 -17.86 -9.85 4.37
C HIS A 177 -18.75 -8.77 3.74
N GLN A 178 -18.15 -7.75 3.12
CA GLN A 178 -18.85 -6.63 2.52
C GLN A 178 -19.56 -6.99 1.20
N TYR A 179 -18.93 -7.83 0.37
CA TYR A 179 -19.40 -8.17 -0.98
C TYR A 179 -19.83 -9.64 -1.15
N ARG A 180 -20.25 -10.28 -0.06
CA ARG A 180 -20.61 -11.73 -0.03
C ARG A 180 -21.54 -12.19 -1.16
N ALA A 181 -22.48 -11.34 -1.59
CA ALA A 181 -23.46 -11.67 -2.62
C ALA A 181 -22.84 -11.63 -4.03
N GLU A 182 -22.06 -10.58 -4.33
CA GLU A 182 -21.37 -10.44 -5.61
C GLU A 182 -20.29 -11.49 -5.79
N VAL A 183 -19.58 -11.86 -4.72
CA VAL A 183 -18.60 -12.96 -4.75
C VAL A 183 -19.30 -14.30 -5.01
N ALA A 184 -20.46 -14.53 -4.38
CA ALA A 184 -21.26 -15.73 -4.64
C ALA A 184 -21.73 -15.78 -6.11
N ASP A 185 -22.17 -14.66 -6.67
CA ASP A 185 -22.59 -14.56 -8.08
C ASP A 185 -21.42 -14.74 -9.05
N LEU A 186 -20.23 -14.28 -8.70
CA LEU A 186 -19.01 -14.40 -9.51
C LEU A 186 -18.49 -15.84 -9.50
N VAL A 187 -18.54 -16.51 -8.34
CA VAL A 187 -18.26 -17.95 -8.21
C VAL A 187 -19.32 -18.76 -8.96
N ALA A 188 -20.61 -18.47 -8.75
CA ALA A 188 -21.72 -19.14 -9.43
C ALA A 188 -21.63 -18.98 -10.95
N GLY A 189 -21.32 -17.77 -11.42
CA GLY A 189 -21.09 -17.49 -12.84
C GLY A 189 -19.85 -18.19 -13.39
N THR A 190 -18.80 -18.38 -12.59
CA THR A 190 -17.60 -19.11 -13.01
C THR A 190 -17.85 -20.62 -13.07
N VAL A 191 -18.57 -21.17 -12.09
CA VAL A 191 -18.97 -22.58 -12.06
C VAL A 191 -19.97 -22.89 -13.17
N SER A 192 -20.91 -21.99 -13.48
CA SER A 192 -21.87 -22.22 -14.57
C SER A 192 -21.22 -22.20 -15.95
N ARG A 193 -20.05 -21.55 -16.08
CA ARG A 193 -19.22 -21.55 -17.29
C ARG A 193 -18.32 -22.77 -17.41
N TRP A 194 -18.24 -23.63 -16.39
CA TRP A 194 -17.54 -24.90 -16.51
C TRP A 194 -18.40 -25.88 -17.30
N ASP A 195 -17.87 -26.39 -18.41
CA ASP A 195 -18.47 -27.51 -19.14
C ASP A 195 -18.57 -28.71 -18.20
N ALA A 196 -19.77 -29.30 -18.07
CA ALA A 196 -20.06 -30.41 -17.18
C ALA A 196 -19.08 -31.59 -17.37
N THR A 197 -18.51 -31.71 -18.58
CA THR A 197 -17.52 -32.73 -18.93
C THR A 197 -16.16 -32.49 -18.26
N ASP A 198 -15.69 -31.24 -18.19
CA ASP A 198 -14.42 -30.86 -17.56
C ASP A 198 -14.53 -30.82 -16.03
N ALA A 199 -15.67 -30.39 -15.50
CA ALA A 199 -15.96 -30.46 -14.07
C ALA A 199 -15.99 -31.92 -13.58
N SER A 200 -16.66 -32.81 -14.32
CA SER A 200 -16.70 -34.24 -14.00
C SER A 200 -15.31 -34.87 -14.06
N ARG A 201 -14.47 -34.55 -15.06
CA ARG A 201 -13.11 -35.06 -15.17
C ARG A 201 -12.20 -34.59 -14.02
N ARG A 202 -12.31 -33.32 -13.60
CA ARG A 202 -11.52 -32.79 -12.47
C ARG A 202 -11.93 -33.39 -11.13
N ILE A 203 -13.23 -33.59 -10.91
CA ILE A 203 -13.76 -34.29 -9.73
C ILE A 203 -13.35 -35.77 -9.77
N GLU A 204 -13.42 -36.45 -10.92
CA GLU A 204 -13.02 -37.85 -11.06
C GLU A 204 -11.51 -38.06 -10.81
N LEU A 205 -10.67 -37.14 -11.30
CA LEU A 205 -9.22 -37.17 -11.06
C LEU A 205 -8.83 -36.95 -9.58
N GLN A 206 -9.62 -36.21 -8.81
CA GLN A 206 -9.37 -35.98 -7.38
C GLN A 206 -10.10 -36.97 -6.45
N VAL A 207 -11.24 -37.53 -6.85
CA VAL A 207 -12.12 -38.38 -6.01
C VAL A 207 -12.00 -39.88 -6.33
N GLY A 208 -11.42 -40.25 -7.48
CA GLY A 208 -11.36 -41.64 -7.95
C GLY A 208 -10.67 -42.63 -7.00
N ARG A 209 -9.66 -42.20 -6.24
CA ARG A 209 -8.95 -43.05 -5.27
C ARG A 209 -9.78 -43.33 -4.01
N ASP A 210 -10.57 -42.37 -3.55
CA ASP A 210 -11.29 -42.46 -2.28
C ASP A 210 -12.55 -43.35 -2.39
N LEU A 211 -13.21 -43.35 -3.55
CA LEU A 211 -14.32 -44.26 -3.84
C LEU A 211 -13.90 -45.74 -3.90
N GLN A 212 -12.66 -46.02 -4.34
CA GLN A 212 -12.13 -47.38 -4.34
C GLN A 212 -11.84 -47.90 -2.92
N TYR A 213 -11.44 -47.03 -1.98
CA TYR A 213 -11.20 -47.42 -0.59
C TYR A 213 -12.47 -47.97 0.09
N ILE A 214 -13.64 -47.37 -0.17
CA ILE A 214 -14.91 -47.88 0.36
C ILE A 214 -15.21 -49.27 -0.21
N ARG A 215 -14.97 -49.49 -1.50
CA ARG A 215 -15.21 -50.79 -2.15
C ARG A 215 -14.26 -51.88 -1.65
N ILE A 216 -12.97 -51.56 -1.51
CA ILE A 216 -11.97 -52.51 -0.98
C ILE A 216 -12.29 -52.86 0.48
N ASN A 217 -12.52 -51.85 1.34
CA ASN A 217 -12.84 -52.08 2.74
C ASN A 217 -14.14 -52.90 2.90
N GLY A 218 -15.15 -52.66 2.07
CA GLY A 218 -16.38 -53.44 2.06
C GLY A 218 -16.16 -54.92 1.73
N THR A 219 -15.33 -55.24 0.73
CA THR A 219 -15.01 -56.63 0.38
C THR A 219 -14.14 -57.34 1.42
N VAL A 220 -13.20 -56.62 2.05
CA VAL A 220 -12.32 -57.19 3.09
C VAL A 220 -13.12 -57.49 4.36
N VAL A 221 -13.94 -56.54 4.83
CA VAL A 221 -14.78 -56.73 6.02
C VAL A 221 -15.84 -57.81 5.76
N GLY A 222 -16.49 -57.80 4.59
CA GLY A 222 -17.46 -58.84 4.22
C GLY A 222 -16.83 -60.24 4.13
N GLY A 223 -15.63 -60.34 3.55
CA GLY A 223 -14.89 -61.61 3.48
C GLY A 223 -14.47 -62.14 4.85
N LEU A 224 -13.96 -61.27 5.73
CA LEU A 224 -13.58 -61.66 7.09
C LEU A 224 -14.80 -62.05 7.94
N ALA A 225 -15.92 -61.32 7.82
CA ALA A 225 -17.17 -61.68 8.49
C ALA A 225 -17.71 -63.03 7.99
N GLY A 226 -17.66 -63.28 6.68
CA GLY A 226 -18.05 -64.55 6.08
C GLY A 226 -17.19 -65.72 6.57
N LEU A 227 -15.87 -65.55 6.62
CA LEU A 227 -14.94 -66.56 7.17
C LEU A 227 -15.18 -66.82 8.65
N ALA A 228 -15.42 -65.77 9.44
CA ALA A 228 -15.71 -65.90 10.87
C ALA A 228 -17.02 -66.65 11.10
N LEU A 229 -18.08 -66.33 10.35
CA LEU A 229 -19.36 -67.03 10.42
C LEU A 229 -19.24 -68.50 9.98
N HIS A 230 -18.45 -68.77 8.93
CA HIS A 230 -18.19 -70.13 8.46
C HIS A 230 -17.44 -70.96 9.50
N ALA A 231 -16.38 -70.42 10.10
CA ALA A 231 -15.61 -71.09 11.15
C ALA A 231 -16.46 -71.35 12.41
N ILE A 232 -17.31 -70.41 12.81
CA ILE A 232 -18.27 -70.62 13.91
C ILE A 232 -19.27 -71.72 13.56
N GLY A 233 -19.76 -71.75 12.32
CA GLY A 233 -20.66 -72.80 11.84
C GLY A 233 -20.03 -74.19 11.84
N GLU A 234 -18.76 -74.32 11.46
CA GLU A 234 -18.01 -75.58 11.47
C GLU A 234 -17.65 -76.05 12.89
N LEU A 235 -17.40 -75.13 13.83
CA LEU A 235 -17.10 -75.45 15.24
C LEU A 235 -18.34 -75.76 16.08
N ALA A 236 -19.52 -75.33 15.63
CA ALA A 236 -20.79 -75.53 16.33
C ALA A 236 -21.52 -76.83 15.92
N PHE A 237 -20.96 -77.61 15.00
CA PHE A 237 -21.51 -78.89 14.52
C PHE A 237 -20.48 -80.03 14.59
#